data_AF-A0A1N6NPX3-F1
#
_entry.id   AF-A0A1N6NPX3-F1
#
_cell.length_a   1.000
_cell.length_b   1.000
_cell.length_c   1.000
_cell.angle_alpha   90.00
_cell.angle_beta   90.00
_cell.angle_gamma   90.00
#
_symmetry.space_group_name_H-M   'P 1'
#
loop_
_entity.id
_entity.type
_entity.pdbx_description
1 polymer ?
#
loop_
_entity_poly.entity_id
_entity_poly.type
_entity_poly.pdbx_seq_one_letter_code
_entity_poly.pdbx_strand_id
1 'polypeptide(L)'
;MNGEFVISLAEKGVYTILIVCGPLLLLALVVGLLVSIFQATTQIQEQTLAFVPKIVAVLVGIVFFGPWMLSKMVSFTYNIFSNLHRYIG
;
A
#
# COMPACT_ATOMS: atom_id res chain seq x y z
N MET A 1 27.87 9.31 10.44
CA MET A 1 26.80 8.46 9.87
C MET A 1 27.32 7.04 9.72
N ASN A 2 26.88 6.11 10.58
CA ASN A 2 27.33 4.71 10.56
C ASN A 2 26.54 3.92 9.50
N GLY A 3 27.14 2.95 8.80
CA GLY A 3 26.45 2.17 7.76
C GLY A 3 25.20 1.44 8.27
N GLU A 4 25.22 0.98 9.52
CA GLU A 4 24.09 0.36 10.23
C GLU A 4 22.88 1.28 10.35
N PHE A 5 23.11 2.59 10.50
CA PHE A 5 22.02 3.56 10.62
C PHE A 5 21.24 3.69 9.31
N VAL A 6 21.93 3.69 8.17
CA VAL A 6 21.29 3.74 6.84
C VAL A 6 20.44 2.49 6.61
N ILE A 7 20.95 1.32 7.01
CA ILE A 7 20.22 0.04 6.89
C ILE A 7 18.96 0.07 7.76
N SER A 8 19.06 0.50 9.02
CA SER A 8 17.90 0.59 9.93
C SER A 8 16.85 1.59 9.44
N LEU A 9 17.27 2.71 8.83
CA LEU A 9 16.34 3.66 8.24
C LEU A 9 15.62 3.08 7.02
N ALA A 10 16.34 2.37 6.16
CA ALA A 10 15.77 1.67 5.00
C ALA A 10 14.77 0.60 5.43
N GLU A 11 15.08 -0.20 6.46
CA GLU A 11 14.18 -1.20 7.03
C GLU A 11 12.86 -0.58 7.49
N LYS A 12 12.92 0.51 8.27
CA LYS A 12 11.74 1.24 8.73
C LYS A 12 10.92 1.81 7.57
N GLY A 13 11.59 2.27 6.51
CA GLY A 13 10.94 2.76 5.30
C GLY A 13 10.16 1.65 4.59
N VAL A 14 10.81 0.50 4.34
CA VAL A 14 10.18 -0.67 3.73
C VAL A 14 9.01 -1.17 4.58
N TYR A 15 9.17 -1.23 5.89
CA TYR A 15 8.11 -1.64 6.82
C TYR A 15 6.91 -0.70 6.76
N THR A 16 7.15 0.61 6.70
CA THR A 16 6.08 1.62 6.57
C THR A 16 5.32 1.45 5.26
N ILE A 17 6.04 1.25 4.14
CA ILE A 17 5.44 1.01 2.82
C ILE A 17 4.59 -0.27 2.85
N LEU A 18 5.10 -1.35 3.45
CA LEU A 18 4.40 -2.63 3.52
C LEU A 18 3.08 -2.49 4.30
N ILE A 19 3.09 -1.80 5.44
CA ILE A 19 1.89 -1.53 6.23
C ILE A 19 0.89 -0.65 5.45
N VAL A 20 1.37 0.38 4.77
CA VAL A 20 0.52 1.32 4.01
C VAL A 20 -0.11 0.66 2.79
N CYS A 21 0.65 -0.12 2.04
CA CYS A 21 0.17 -0.82 0.83
C CYS A 21 -0.61 -2.10 1.14
N GLY A 22 -0.33 -2.76 2.27
CA GLY A 22 -0.92 -4.02 2.69
C GLY A 22 -2.45 -4.11 2.55
N PRO A 23 -3.24 -3.22 3.16
CA PRO A 23 -4.70 -3.28 3.06
C PRO A 23 -5.21 -3.10 1.63
N LEU A 24 -4.56 -2.24 0.84
CA LEU A 24 -4.95 -1.98 -0.55
C LEU A 24 -4.66 -3.18 -1.46
N LEU A 25 -3.50 -3.83 -1.27
CA LEU A 25 -3.12 -5.04 -1.98
C LEU A 25 -4.03 -6.20 -1.65
N LEU A 26 -4.39 -6.38 -0.37
CA LEU A 26 -5.31 -7.44 0.06
C LEU A 26 -6.69 -7.24 -0.56
N LEU A 27 -7.19 -6.01 -0.56
CA LEU A 27 -8.47 -5.66 -1.18
C LEU A 27 -8.44 -5.94 -2.70
N ALA A 28 -7.39 -5.49 -3.40
CA ALA A 28 -7.22 -5.74 -4.84
C ALA A 28 -7.13 -7.25 -5.16
N LEU A 29 -6.49 -8.03 -4.29
CA LEU A 29 -6.35 -9.48 -4.44
C LEU A 29 -7.69 -10.19 -4.27
N VAL A 30 -8.44 -9.89 -3.20
CA VAL A 30 -9.76 -10.49 -2.94
C VAL A 30 -10.72 -10.21 -4.09
N VAL A 31 -10.81 -8.95 -4.52
CA VAL A 31 -11.71 -8.55 -5.62
C VAL A 31 -11.27 -9.15 -6.94
N GLY A 32 -9.96 -9.14 -7.22
CA GLY A 32 -9.41 -9.79 -8.41
C GLY A 32 -9.74 -11.27 -8.46
N LEU A 33 -9.62 -11.98 -7.34
CA LEU A 33 -9.93 -13.40 -7.24
C LEU A 33 -11.42 -13.68 -7.46
N LEU A 34 -12.30 -12.91 -6.82
CA LEU A 34 -13.75 -13.03 -7.00
C LEU A 34 -14.16 -12.84 -8.46
N VAL A 35 -13.59 -11.82 -9.12
CA VAL A 35 -13.89 -11.54 -10.52
C VAL A 35 -13.33 -12.63 -11.44
N SER A 36 -12.12 -13.12 -11.21
CA SER A 36 -11.54 -14.24 -11.98
C SER A 36 -12.37 -15.52 -11.88
N ILE A 37 -12.92 -15.82 -10.70
CA ILE A 37 -13.82 -16.97 -10.52
C ILE A 37 -15.10 -16.75 -11.33
N PHE A 38 -15.69 -15.56 -11.26
CA PHE A 38 -16.90 -15.22 -12.01
C PHE A 38 -16.71 -15.38 -13.52
N GLN A 39 -15.58 -14.88 -14.03
CA GLN A 39 -15.19 -15.02 -15.44
C GLN A 39 -15.00 -16.49 -15.86
N ALA A 40 -14.38 -17.30 -15.00
CA ALA A 40 -14.17 -18.72 -15.26
C ALA A 40 -15.50 -19.50 -15.29
N THR A 41 -16.42 -19.20 -14.36
CA THR A 41 -17.71 -19.89 -14.28
C THR A 41 -18.65 -19.54 -15.43
N THR A 42 -18.68 -18.28 -15.89
CA THR A 42 -19.57 -17.87 -16.99
C THR A 42 -18.95 -18.03 -18.37
N GLN A 43 -17.69 -18.47 -18.47
CA GLN A 43 -16.91 -18.56 -19.72
C GLN A 43 -16.78 -17.24 -20.50
N ILE A 44 -17.02 -16.10 -19.84
CA ILE A 44 -16.88 -14.76 -20.45
C ILE A 44 -15.48 -14.22 -20.08
N GLN A 45 -14.55 -14.27 -21.03
CA GLN A 45 -13.19 -13.75 -20.90
C GLN A 45 -13.04 -12.36 -21.52
N GLU A 46 -13.98 -11.47 -21.20
CA GLU A 46 -13.90 -10.06 -21.54
C GLU A 46 -12.92 -9.34 -20.61
N GLN A 47 -11.76 -8.92 -21.13
CA GLN A 47 -10.69 -8.33 -20.33
C GLN A 47 -11.13 -7.05 -19.59
N THR A 48 -12.08 -6.30 -20.14
CA THR A 48 -12.64 -5.06 -19.55
C THR A 48 -13.47 -5.33 -18.30
N LEU A 49 -14.25 -6.42 -18.29
CA LEU A 49 -15.07 -6.85 -17.15
C LEU A 49 -14.21 -7.24 -15.93
N ALA A 50 -12.96 -7.66 -16.16
CA ALA A 50 -12.00 -7.95 -15.09
C ALA A 50 -11.49 -6.68 -14.39
N PHE A 51 -11.42 -5.59 -15.16
CA PHE A 51 -10.64 -4.42 -14.81
C PHE A 51 -11.46 -3.40 -14.03
N VAL A 52 -12.71 -3.16 -14.44
CA VAL A 52 -13.59 -2.16 -13.83
C VAL A 52 -13.89 -2.45 -12.35
N PRO A 53 -14.33 -3.65 -11.94
CA PRO A 53 -14.65 -3.92 -10.53
C PRO A 53 -13.44 -3.76 -9.62
N LYS A 54 -12.25 -4.14 -10.10
CA LYS A 54 -10.99 -3.98 -9.37
C LYS A 54 -10.65 -2.51 -9.13
N ILE A 55 -10.79 -1.65 -10.14
CA ILE A 55 -10.56 -0.20 -10.00
C ILE A 55 -11.52 0.39 -8.97
N VAL A 56 -12.81 0.10 -9.08
CA VAL A 56 -13.82 0.62 -8.14
C VAL A 56 -13.47 0.21 -6.71
N ALA A 57 -13.09 -1.05 -6.50
CA ALA A 57 -12.75 -1.52 -5.17
C ALA A 57 -11.49 -0.85 -4.62
N VAL A 58 -10.44 -0.65 -5.43
CA VAL A 58 -9.23 0.08 -5.01
C VAL A 58 -9.57 1.54 -4.68
N LEU A 59 -10.41 2.21 -5.48
CA LEU A 59 -10.84 3.59 -5.20
C LEU A 59 -11.59 3.68 -3.87
N VAL A 60 -12.54 2.78 -3.63
CA VAL A 60 -13.24 2.68 -2.34
C VAL A 60 -12.24 2.42 -1.21
N GLY A 61 -11.29 1.50 -1.41
CA GLY A 61 -10.21 1.23 -0.48
C GLY A 61 -9.39 2.48 -0.14
N ILE A 62 -9.02 3.29 -1.13
CA ILE A 62 -8.29 4.55 -0.92
C ILE A 62 -9.14 5.55 -0.14
N VAL A 63 -10.45 5.65 -0.39
CA VAL A 63 -11.31 6.58 0.35
C VAL A 63 -11.40 6.18 1.84
N PHE A 64 -11.51 4.88 2.13
CA PHE A 64 -11.60 4.39 3.51
C PHE A 64 -10.25 4.37 4.24
N PHE A 65 -9.19 3.87 3.60
CA PHE A 65 -7.87 3.73 4.21
C PHE A 65 -6.97 4.95 4.02
N GLY A 66 -7.31 5.87 3.12
CA GLY A 66 -6.51 7.04 2.75
C GLY A 66 -6.07 7.91 3.93
N PRO A 67 -6.96 8.31 4.85
CA PRO A 67 -6.57 9.11 6.02
C PRO A 67 -5.55 8.40 6.91
N TRP A 68 -5.71 7.08 7.09
CA TRP A 68 -4.78 6.27 7.89
C TRP A 68 -3.43 6.08 7.18
N MET A 69 -3.44 5.82 5.88
CA MET A 69 -2.22 5.72 5.05
C MET A 69 -1.42 7.03 5.10
N LEU A 70 -2.10 8.17 4.94
CA LEU A 70 -1.49 9.49 5.05
C LEU A 70 -0.91 9.74 6.44
N SER A 71 -1.64 9.39 7.51
CA SER A 71 -1.15 9.52 8.88
C SER A 71 0.16 8.74 9.09
N LYS A 72 0.25 7.51 8.57
CA LYS A 72 1.47 6.70 8.64
C LYS A 72 2.63 7.32 7.87
N MET A 73 2.39 7.81 6.66
CA MET A 73 3.40 8.49 5.86
C MET A 73 3.91 9.76 6.55
N VAL A 74 3.00 10.62 7.01
CA VAL A 74 3.35 11.87 7.71
C VAL A 74 4.10 11.58 9.00
N SER A 75 3.68 10.57 9.78
CA SER A 75 4.38 10.17 11.00
C SER A 75 5.80 9.67 10.73
N PHE A 76 6.00 8.91 9.65
CA PHE A 76 7.33 8.46 9.23
C PHE A 76 8.21 9.64 8.81
N THR A 77 7.67 10.54 8.00
CA THR A 77 8.35 11.78 7.59
C THR A 77 8.73 12.64 8.80
N TYR A 78 7.80 12.84 9.74
CA TYR A 78 8.06 13.59 10.97
C TYR A 78 9.15 12.92 11.82
N ASN A 79 9.20 11.58 11.87
CA ASN A 79 10.26 10.86 12.57
C ASN A 79 11.63 11.13 11.96
N ILE A 80 11.74 11.15 10.63
CA ILE A 80 12.99 11.49 9.93
C ILE A 80 13.40 12.94 10.23
N PHE A 81 12.49 13.90 10.06
CA PHE A 81 12.81 15.32 10.25
C PHE A 81 13.12 15.66 11.71
N SER A 82 12.43 15.07 12.68
CA SER A 82 12.69 15.31 14.11
C SER A 82 14.02 14.69 14.57
N ASN A 83 14.45 13.60 13.94
CA ASN A 83 15.75 12.97 14.22
C ASN A 83 16.87 13.53 13.31
N LEU A 84 16.59 14.51 12.46
CA LEU A 84 17.57 15.10 11.54
C LEU A 84 18.79 15.67 12.27
N HIS A 85 18.58 16.29 13.43
CA HIS A 85 19.69 16.79 14.28
C HIS A 85 20.63 15.66 14.72
N ARG A 86 20.10 14.48 15.02
CA ARG A 86 20.87 13.27 15.39
C ARG A 86 21.52 12.58 14.18
N TYR A 87 21.14 12.96 12.96
CA TYR A 87 21.74 12.42 11.72
C TYR A 87 22.89 13.27 11.21
N ILE A 88 22.89 14.56 11.54
CA ILE A 88 23.88 15.55 11.09
C ILE A 88 24.94 15.84 12.17
N GLY A 89 24.60 15.70 13.46
CA GLY A 89 25.55 15.72 14.58
C GLY A 89 26.17 14.36 14.83
#